data_AF-A0A1X7N3F8-F1
#
_entry.id   AF-A0A1X7N3F8-F1
#
_cell.length_a   1.000
_cell.length_b   1.000
_cell.length_c   1.000
_cell.angle_alpha   90.00
_cell.angle_beta   90.00
_cell.angle_gamma   90.00
#
_symmetry.space_group_name_H-M   'P 1'
#
loop_
_entity.id
_entity.type
_entity.pdbx_description
1 polymer ?
#
loop_
_entity_poly.entity_id
_entity_poly.type
_entity_poly.pdbx_seq_one_letter_code
_entity_poly.pdbx_strand_id
1 'polypeptide(L)'
;MLYQIHQNNETIGWQHCVLFFAILCTKLLQNTPIFSFPYPRPINAPGLVTPVGSVERMPITEKLTIPLNLFFGVAGVLPARNGKVHSLHPFDFGGNIDNKNFIKGTSMYYKVQVDGAGVYVGDSHFSQGDGELSGTAIEGSLNGRIQIILHKGKKLFKNPILDSGEHWETHGYGHTLDLANRQAALEAVDFLTHRFKISRELAYSTLSVKGDFHVTQVSNGILGVHCKMLKEAYKNLEVNKESI
;
A
#
# COMPACT_ATOMS: atom_id res chain seq x y z
N MET A 1 8.74 9.76 -16.55
CA MET A 1 8.47 8.33 -16.84
C MET A 1 7.87 7.72 -15.60
N LEU A 2 6.88 6.84 -15.72
CA LEU A 2 6.21 6.17 -14.61
C LEU A 2 6.24 4.66 -14.81
N TYR A 3 6.30 3.88 -13.73
CA TYR A 3 6.05 2.45 -13.78
C TYR A 3 4.68 2.13 -13.20
N GLN A 4 3.97 1.21 -13.86
CA GLN A 4 2.79 0.57 -13.36
C GLN A 4 3.17 -0.85 -12.91
N ILE A 5 2.91 -1.18 -11.64
CA ILE A 5 2.92 -2.56 -11.16
C ILE A 5 1.47 -3.04 -11.20
N HIS A 6 1.15 -3.90 -12.17
CA HIS A 6 -0.17 -4.51 -12.31
C HIS A 6 -0.14 -5.93 -11.73
N GLN A 7 -1.06 -6.26 -10.83
CA GLN A 7 -1.19 -7.63 -10.33
C GLN A 7 -2.08 -8.43 -11.27
N ASN A 8 -1.51 -9.38 -12.00
CA ASN A 8 -2.21 -10.09 -13.08
C ASN A 8 -3.35 -10.96 -12.56
N ASN A 9 -4.28 -11.29 -13.46
CA ASN A 9 -5.45 -12.10 -13.14
C ASN A 9 -5.17 -13.59 -12.86
N GLU A 10 -3.94 -14.06 -13.02
CA GLU A 10 -3.56 -15.45 -12.74
C GLU A 10 -2.85 -15.54 -11.40
N THR A 11 -3.44 -16.29 -10.46
CA THR A 11 -2.80 -16.57 -9.18
C THR A 11 -2.01 -17.87 -9.28
N ILE A 12 -0.70 -17.81 -9.00
CA ILE A 12 0.12 -19.00 -8.83
C ILE A 12 0.17 -19.26 -7.31
N GLY A 13 -0.11 -20.48 -6.88
CA GLY A 13 -0.48 -20.82 -5.50
C GLY A 13 0.45 -20.37 -4.36
N TRP A 14 -0.07 -20.44 -3.14
CA TRP A 14 0.65 -20.15 -1.89
C TRP A 14 1.51 -21.34 -1.50
N GLN A 15 2.73 -21.08 -1.04
CA GLN A 15 3.57 -22.14 -0.51
C GLN A 15 3.40 -22.27 1.00
N HIS A 16 3.54 -21.19 1.79
CA HIS A 16 3.43 -21.26 3.25
C HIS A 16 2.78 -20.00 3.84
N CYS A 17 1.80 -20.17 4.74
CA CYS A 17 1.22 -19.09 5.54
C CYS A 17 1.87 -19.10 6.92
N VAL A 18 2.38 -17.94 7.37
CA VAL A 18 2.89 -17.77 8.73
C VAL A 18 2.06 -16.68 9.39
N LEU A 19 0.98 -17.08 10.06
CA LEU A 19 0.13 -16.16 10.80
C LEU A 19 0.96 -15.47 11.90
N PHE A 20 1.45 -14.26 11.64
CA PHE A 20 1.95 -13.37 12.66
C PHE A 20 0.80 -12.49 13.12
N PHE A 21 0.26 -12.77 14.31
CA PHE A 21 -0.48 -11.77 15.06
C PHE A 21 0.51 -11.09 16.01
N ALA A 22 1.04 -9.93 15.64
CA ALA A 22 1.59 -9.03 16.65
C ALA A 22 0.39 -8.40 17.36
N ILE A 23 -0.18 -9.07 18.37
CA ILE A 23 -1.20 -8.42 19.20
C ILE A 23 -0.50 -7.31 19.98
N LEU A 24 -0.76 -6.06 19.58
CA LEU A 24 -0.60 -4.89 20.43
C LEU A 24 -1.53 -5.05 21.64
N CYS A 25 -0.94 -5.59 22.69
CA CYS A 25 -1.31 -5.61 24.11
C CYS A 25 -2.77 -5.39 24.55
N THR A 26 -3.21 -6.29 25.43
CA THR A 26 -4.35 -6.21 26.38
C THR A 26 -4.39 -4.96 27.30
N LYS A 27 -3.45 -4.03 27.16
CA LYS A 27 -3.49 -2.68 27.71
C LYS A 27 -3.37 -1.71 26.53
N LEU A 28 -4.51 -1.14 26.15
CA LEU A 28 -4.66 -0.08 25.15
C LEU A 28 -3.41 0.84 25.11
N LEU A 29 -2.78 0.94 23.93
CA LEU A 29 -1.82 2.00 23.55
C LEU A 29 -0.34 1.85 24.00
N GLN A 30 0.22 0.65 24.13
CA GLN A 30 1.69 0.48 24.20
C GLN A 30 2.29 0.12 22.84
N ASN A 31 3.17 0.98 22.30
CA ASN A 31 3.93 0.80 21.04
C ASN A 31 5.00 -0.32 21.08
N THR A 32 4.85 -1.32 21.96
CA THR A 32 5.79 -2.43 22.07
C THR A 32 5.04 -3.73 21.83
N PRO A 33 5.44 -4.57 20.86
CA PRO A 33 4.79 -5.85 20.64
C PRO A 33 4.91 -6.70 21.91
N ILE A 34 3.79 -7.15 22.48
CA ILE A 34 3.84 -8.15 23.58
C ILE A 34 4.47 -9.43 23.05
N PHE A 35 4.13 -9.79 21.81
CA PHE A 35 4.65 -10.97 21.15
C PHE A 35 5.70 -10.52 20.14
N SER A 36 6.95 -10.45 20.57
CA SER A 36 8.09 -10.37 19.66
C SER A 36 8.88 -11.67 19.78
N PHE A 37 9.00 -12.40 18.66
CA PHE A 37 9.90 -13.53 18.59
C PHE A 37 11.28 -12.99 18.17
N PRO A 38 12.35 -13.18 18.98
CA PRO A 38 13.68 -12.81 18.54
C PRO A 38 14.03 -13.63 17.30
N TYR A 39 14.07 -12.99 16.14
CA TYR A 39 14.40 -13.68 14.89
C TYR A 39 15.84 -14.21 15.01
N PRO A 40 16.05 -15.54 15.01
CA PRO A 40 17.29 -16.14 15.50
C PRO A 40 18.44 -16.06 14.47
N ARG A 41 18.24 -15.34 13.37
CA ARG A 41 19.18 -15.27 12.25
C ARG A 41 19.47 -13.83 11.84
N PRO A 42 20.64 -13.57 11.23
CA PRO A 42 20.93 -12.28 10.60
C PRO A 42 19.89 -11.93 9.53
N ILE A 43 19.61 -10.64 9.34
CA ILE A 43 18.62 -10.14 8.36
C ILE A 43 18.95 -10.51 6.90
N ASN A 44 20.21 -10.87 6.62
CA ASN A 44 20.70 -11.31 5.32
C ASN A 44 20.70 -12.84 5.13
N ALA A 45 20.22 -13.61 6.11
CA ALA A 45 20.01 -15.04 5.95
C ALA A 45 18.68 -15.32 5.22
N PRO A 46 18.60 -16.37 4.36
CA PRO A 46 17.33 -16.83 3.82
C PRO A 46 16.30 -17.08 4.92
N GLY A 47 15.02 -16.89 4.59
CA GLY A 47 13.91 -17.11 5.52
C GLY A 47 13.98 -18.48 6.21
N LEU A 48 13.64 -18.52 7.49
CA LEU A 48 13.61 -19.76 8.25
C LEU A 48 12.37 -20.57 7.85
N VAL A 49 12.58 -21.76 7.28
CA VAL A 49 11.51 -22.77 7.18
C VAL A 49 11.29 -23.33 8.58
N THR A 50 10.16 -22.99 9.21
CA THR A 50 9.75 -23.54 10.50
C THR A 50 9.03 -24.87 10.29
N PRO A 51 9.54 -25.99 10.83
CA PRO A 51 8.83 -27.26 10.77
C PRO A 51 7.45 -27.15 11.43
N VAL A 52 6.47 -27.87 10.89
CA VAL A 52 5.14 -27.95 11.51
C VAL A 52 5.31 -28.46 12.95
N GLY A 53 4.79 -27.70 13.92
CA GLY A 53 4.90 -28.04 15.35
C GLY A 53 6.17 -27.53 16.06
N SER A 54 7.09 -26.86 15.37
CA SER A 54 8.31 -26.30 15.99
C SER A 54 8.11 -24.99 16.75
N VAL A 55 6.89 -24.48 16.78
CA VAL A 55 6.52 -23.22 17.44
C VAL A 55 5.36 -23.47 18.39
N GLU A 56 5.41 -22.83 19.56
CA GLU A 56 4.26 -22.78 20.46
C GLU A 56 3.12 -22.02 19.78
N ARG A 57 1.93 -22.61 19.75
CA ARG A 57 0.73 -22.01 19.15
C ARG A 57 -0.26 -21.74 20.26
N MET A 58 -0.68 -20.49 20.41
CA MET A 58 -1.80 -20.16 21.27
C MET A 58 -3.10 -20.43 20.50
N PRO A 59 -3.97 -21.34 20.97
CA PRO A 59 -5.22 -21.61 20.29
C PRO A 59 -6.15 -20.40 20.39
N ILE A 60 -6.73 -20.00 19.26
CA ILE A 60 -7.90 -19.10 19.25
C ILE A 60 -9.13 -19.99 19.49
N THR A 61 -9.80 -19.81 20.63
CA THR A 61 -10.95 -20.63 21.02
C THR A 61 -12.24 -20.19 20.34
N GLU A 62 -12.28 -18.94 19.92
CA GLU A 62 -13.38 -18.32 19.20
C GLU A 62 -13.38 -18.77 17.75
N LYS A 63 -14.58 -18.93 17.18
CA LYS A 63 -14.74 -19.24 15.75
C LYS A 63 -14.89 -17.94 14.98
N LEU A 64 -13.81 -17.49 14.35
CA LEU A 64 -13.80 -16.35 13.43
C LEU A 64 -13.59 -16.82 12.00
N THR A 65 -14.39 -16.30 11.08
CA THR A 65 -14.18 -16.47 9.64
C THR A 65 -13.63 -15.16 9.09
N ILE A 66 -12.39 -15.20 8.60
CA ILE A 66 -11.73 -14.03 8.00
C ILE A 66 -11.63 -14.26 6.49
N PRO A 67 -12.35 -13.48 5.67
CA PRO A 67 -12.16 -13.51 4.22
C PRO A 67 -10.73 -13.12 3.87
N LEU A 68 -10.12 -13.90 2.97
CA LEU A 68 -8.80 -13.58 2.44
C LEU A 68 -8.91 -12.43 1.43
N ASN A 69 -7.98 -11.49 1.51
CA ASN A 69 -7.79 -10.42 0.54
C ASN A 69 -6.29 -10.21 0.38
N LEU A 70 -5.74 -10.80 -0.68
CA LEU A 70 -4.30 -11.04 -0.79
C LEU A 70 -3.63 -9.91 -1.57
N PHE A 71 -2.58 -9.32 -1.01
CA PHE A 71 -1.83 -8.23 -1.62
C PHE A 71 -0.39 -8.14 -1.14
N PHE A 72 0.41 -7.29 -1.79
CA PHE A 72 1.73 -6.88 -1.32
C PHE A 72 1.61 -5.56 -0.53
N GLY A 73 1.93 -5.55 0.76
CA GLY A 73 2.01 -4.36 1.60
C GLY A 73 3.18 -3.45 1.20
N VAL A 74 4.30 -4.06 0.80
CA VAL A 74 5.46 -3.37 0.24
C VAL A 74 5.48 -3.45 -1.28
N ALA A 75 5.50 -2.29 -1.93
CA ALA A 75 5.79 -2.19 -3.36
C ALA A 75 6.34 -0.80 -3.71
N GLY A 76 7.25 -0.73 -4.68
CA GLY A 76 7.85 0.55 -5.07
C GLY A 76 8.93 0.46 -6.12
N VAL A 77 9.65 1.57 -6.26
CA VAL A 77 10.82 1.75 -7.11
C VAL A 77 12.00 2.24 -6.27
N LEU A 78 13.22 1.95 -6.69
CA LEU A 78 14.41 2.47 -6.03
C LEU A 78 14.39 4.00 -6.00
N PRO A 79 14.62 4.60 -4.82
CA PRO A 79 14.66 6.04 -4.68
C PRO A 79 15.95 6.63 -5.28
N ALA A 80 15.87 7.87 -5.78
CA ALA A 80 17.05 8.67 -6.10
C ALA A 80 17.67 9.27 -4.81
N ARG A 81 18.01 8.41 -3.86
CA ARG A 81 18.57 8.78 -2.55
C ARG A 81 19.82 7.96 -2.27
N ASN A 82 20.82 8.59 -1.68
CA ASN A 82 22.05 7.91 -1.27
C ASN A 82 21.85 7.18 0.06
N GLY A 83 22.52 6.04 0.22
CA GLY A 83 22.51 5.26 1.45
C GLY A 83 21.35 4.28 1.58
N LYS A 84 21.23 3.67 2.76
CA LYS A 84 20.18 2.69 3.05
C LYS A 84 18.90 3.41 3.45
N VAL A 85 17.78 2.99 2.88
CA VAL A 85 16.45 3.46 3.28
C VAL A 85 15.72 2.33 3.99
N HIS A 86 15.13 2.63 5.13
CA HIS A 86 14.38 1.64 5.91
C HIS A 86 13.10 1.26 5.17
N SER A 87 12.80 -0.04 5.10
CA SER A 87 11.59 -0.56 4.44
C SER A 87 10.31 -0.43 5.26
N LEU A 88 10.36 0.21 6.44
CA LEU A 88 9.22 0.28 7.37
C LEU A 88 8.25 1.39 7.00
N HIS A 89 8.75 2.47 6.39
CA HIS A 89 7.93 3.65 6.12
C HIS A 89 7.48 3.66 4.66
N PRO A 90 6.25 4.16 4.39
CA PRO A 90 5.90 4.59 3.05
C PRO A 90 6.59 5.93 2.69
N PHE A 91 6.86 6.09 1.40
CA PHE A 91 7.45 7.29 0.80
C PHE A 91 6.88 7.56 -0.60
N ASP A 92 7.37 8.62 -1.24
CA ASP A 92 7.05 9.05 -2.61
C ASP A 92 7.42 8.00 -3.68
N PHE A 93 8.35 7.10 -3.37
CA PHE A 93 8.76 5.99 -4.24
C PHE A 93 8.05 4.66 -3.93
N GLY A 94 7.07 4.66 -3.00
CA GLY A 94 6.44 3.45 -2.47
C GLY A 94 7.05 3.05 -1.13
N GLY A 95 7.35 1.77 -0.93
CA GLY A 95 7.76 1.22 0.38
C GLY A 95 6.59 0.54 1.07
N ASN A 96 6.48 0.66 2.40
CA ASN A 96 5.43 0.01 3.19
C ASN A 96 4.11 0.78 3.10
N ILE A 97 3.38 0.55 2.01
CA ILE A 97 2.14 1.30 1.71
C ILE A 97 0.97 0.72 2.51
N ASP A 98 0.89 -0.62 2.59
CA ASP A 98 -0.15 -1.36 3.32
C ASP A 98 -1.57 -0.97 2.91
N ASN A 99 -1.75 -0.72 1.62
CA ASN A 99 -3.06 -0.48 1.05
C ASN A 99 -3.69 -1.81 0.61
N LYS A 100 -4.66 -2.29 1.39
CA LYS A 100 -5.42 -3.53 1.13
C LYS A 100 -6.16 -3.54 -0.22
N ASN A 101 -6.27 -2.40 -0.90
CA ASN A 101 -6.86 -2.31 -2.22
C ASN A 101 -5.84 -2.65 -3.33
N PHE A 102 -4.54 -2.81 -3.03
CA PHE A 102 -3.52 -3.21 -4.00
C PHE A 102 -3.53 -4.71 -4.27
N ILE A 103 -4.66 -5.20 -4.76
CA ILE A 103 -4.93 -6.62 -4.97
C ILE A 103 -4.79 -7.00 -6.44
N LYS A 104 -4.98 -8.28 -6.76
CA LYS A 104 -5.14 -8.78 -8.12
C LYS A 104 -6.13 -7.91 -8.93
N GLY A 105 -5.75 -7.60 -10.17
CA GLY A 105 -6.52 -6.77 -11.09
C GLY A 105 -6.29 -5.27 -10.93
N THR A 106 -5.58 -4.84 -9.88
CA THR A 106 -5.29 -3.42 -9.65
C THR A 106 -3.89 -3.05 -10.10
N SER A 107 -3.64 -1.74 -10.18
CA SER A 107 -2.38 -1.18 -10.64
C SER A 107 -1.90 -0.07 -9.73
N MET A 108 -0.63 -0.11 -9.34
CA MET A 108 0.00 1.01 -8.65
C MET A 108 0.98 1.73 -9.58
N TYR A 109 0.87 3.05 -9.65
CA TYR A 109 1.71 3.92 -10.48
C TYR A 109 2.75 4.62 -9.62
N TYR A 110 4.02 4.47 -10.01
CA TYR A 110 5.17 5.05 -9.32
C TYR A 110 5.95 5.97 -10.25
N LYS A 111 6.47 7.06 -9.69
CA LYS A 111 7.39 7.95 -10.40
C LYS A 111 8.78 7.31 -10.48
N VAL A 112 9.28 7.10 -11.70
CA VAL A 112 10.66 6.65 -11.92
C VAL A 112 11.63 7.69 -11.37
N GLN A 113 12.51 7.28 -10.45
CA GLN A 113 13.51 8.17 -9.85
C GLN A 113 14.93 7.89 -10.35
N VAL A 114 15.23 6.65 -10.72
CA VAL A 114 16.53 6.21 -11.25
C VAL A 114 16.36 5.39 -12.51
N ASP A 115 17.41 5.28 -13.33
CA ASP A 115 17.38 4.47 -14.55
C ASP A 115 17.10 2.99 -14.23
N GLY A 116 16.22 2.38 -15.02
CA GLY A 116 15.71 1.02 -14.77
C GLY A 116 14.73 0.90 -13.59
N ALA A 117 14.50 1.99 -12.85
CA ALA A 117 13.69 2.13 -11.62
C ALA A 117 13.98 1.20 -10.45
N GLY A 118 14.46 -0.03 -10.66
CA GLY A 118 14.62 -1.02 -9.59
C GLY A 118 13.30 -1.31 -8.87
N VAL A 119 12.34 -1.88 -9.60
CA VAL A 119 11.04 -2.28 -9.03
C VAL A 119 11.25 -3.37 -7.97
N TYR A 120 10.56 -3.23 -6.84
CA TYR A 120 10.52 -4.24 -5.77
C TYR A 120 9.10 -4.42 -5.23
N VAL A 121 8.82 -5.62 -4.73
CA VAL A 121 7.58 -5.99 -4.03
C VAL A 121 7.91 -6.95 -2.88
N GLY A 122 7.09 -6.97 -1.83
CA GLY A 122 7.27 -7.83 -0.68
C GLY A 122 6.14 -7.66 0.33
N ASP A 123 6.36 -8.15 1.55
CA ASP A 123 5.44 -8.02 2.68
C ASP A 123 4.01 -8.44 2.33
N SER A 124 3.85 -9.72 2.02
CA SER A 124 2.59 -10.23 1.50
C SER A 124 1.58 -10.50 2.62
N HIS A 125 0.40 -9.92 2.46
CA HIS A 125 -0.68 -10.00 3.43
C HIS A 125 -1.80 -10.87 2.91
N PHE A 126 -2.36 -11.69 3.79
CA PHE A 126 -3.48 -12.57 3.49
C PHE A 126 -4.83 -11.91 3.83
N SER A 127 -4.83 -10.98 4.77
CA SER A 127 -5.96 -10.11 5.10
C SER A 127 -5.45 -8.97 5.97
N GLN A 128 -5.92 -7.75 5.69
CA GLN A 128 -5.60 -6.55 6.46
C GLN A 128 -6.82 -5.62 6.50
N GLY A 129 -7.05 -4.97 7.64
CA GLY A 129 -8.00 -3.86 7.77
C GLY A 129 -7.40 -2.51 7.35
N ASP A 130 -8.26 -1.51 7.16
CA ASP A 130 -7.79 -0.12 7.09
C ASP A 130 -7.14 0.24 8.43
N GLY A 131 -5.94 0.79 8.38
CA GLY A 131 -5.18 1.20 9.56
C GLY A 131 -4.16 0.19 10.07
N GLU A 132 -4.25 -1.10 9.70
CA GLU A 132 -3.32 -2.13 10.20
C GLU A 132 -3.06 -1.99 11.72
N LEU A 133 -4.13 -1.91 12.51
CA LEU A 133 -4.10 -1.37 13.87
C LEU A 133 -3.11 -2.08 14.82
N SER A 134 -2.96 -3.40 14.65
CA SER A 134 -2.06 -4.23 15.45
C SER A 134 -0.59 -4.14 15.01
N GLY A 135 -0.31 -3.45 13.90
CA GLY A 135 1.00 -3.32 13.29
C GLY A 135 1.52 -4.51 12.51
N THR A 136 0.69 -5.56 12.36
CA THR A 136 0.87 -6.60 11.35
C THR A 136 -0.48 -6.98 10.79
N ALA A 137 -0.49 -7.45 9.54
CA ALA A 137 -1.62 -8.10 8.91
C ALA A 137 -1.61 -9.62 9.24
N ILE A 138 -2.43 -10.40 8.53
CA ILE A 138 -2.16 -11.84 8.42
C ILE A 138 -0.99 -12.01 7.45
N GLU A 139 0.23 -12.06 7.99
CA GLU A 139 1.42 -12.24 7.16
C GLU A 139 1.50 -13.62 6.51
N GLY A 140 2.07 -13.71 5.31
CA GLY A 140 2.28 -15.01 4.67
C GLY A 140 3.12 -14.93 3.41
N SER A 141 3.74 -16.05 3.02
CA SER A 141 4.46 -16.11 1.74
C SER A 141 3.49 -16.30 0.58
N LEU A 142 3.59 -15.42 -0.42
CA LEU A 142 2.73 -15.41 -1.61
C LEU A 142 3.58 -15.47 -2.88
N ASN A 143 3.11 -16.25 -3.87
CA ASN A 143 3.60 -16.17 -5.23
C ASN A 143 2.66 -15.27 -6.03
N GLY A 144 3.13 -14.07 -6.39
CA GLY A 144 2.36 -13.14 -7.21
C GLY A 144 2.92 -13.06 -8.62
N ARG A 145 2.04 -12.97 -9.62
CA ARG A 145 2.42 -12.61 -10.99
C ARG A 145 2.16 -11.12 -11.20
N ILE A 146 3.22 -10.33 -11.34
CA ILE A 146 3.12 -8.91 -11.63
C ILE A 146 3.51 -8.62 -13.09
N GLN A 147 2.89 -7.60 -13.68
CA GLN A 147 3.33 -6.99 -14.93
C GLN A 147 3.88 -5.60 -14.64
N ILE A 148 5.02 -5.29 -15.23
CA ILE A 148 5.68 -3.98 -15.11
C ILE A 148 5.53 -3.26 -16.46
N ILE A 149 4.88 -2.10 -16.44
CA ILE A 149 4.65 -1.30 -17.66
C ILE A 149 5.30 0.07 -17.49
N LEU A 150 6.14 0.46 -18.45
CA LEU A 150 6.78 1.77 -18.49
C LEU A 150 5.93 2.77 -19.29
N HIS A 151 5.50 3.83 -18.64
CA HIS A 151 4.76 4.94 -19.23
C HIS A 151 5.67 6.15 -19.45
N LYS A 152 5.99 6.46 -20.72
CA LYS A 152 6.80 7.63 -21.09
C LYS A 152 5.93 8.87 -21.29
N GLY A 153 6.45 10.05 -20.97
CA GLY A 153 5.74 11.33 -21.13
C GLY A 153 4.53 11.52 -20.20
N LYS A 154 4.32 10.62 -19.23
CA LYS A 154 3.24 10.74 -18.24
C LYS A 154 3.71 11.46 -16.99
N LYS A 155 2.81 12.25 -16.39
CA LYS A 155 3.04 12.97 -15.14
C LYS A 155 2.35 12.26 -13.98
N LEU A 156 3.11 12.09 -12.90
CA LEU A 156 2.64 11.76 -11.56
C LEU A 156 3.17 12.86 -10.64
N PHE A 157 2.45 13.13 -9.55
CA PHE A 157 2.80 14.17 -8.61
C PHE A 157 3.85 13.68 -7.62
N LYS A 158 3.51 13.57 -6.34
CA LYS A 158 4.47 13.20 -5.30
C LYS A 158 4.36 11.73 -4.99
N ASN A 159 3.16 11.27 -4.65
CA ASN A 159 2.97 9.93 -4.10
C ASN A 159 2.42 8.95 -5.15
N PRO A 160 2.52 7.64 -4.90
CA PRO A 160 1.92 6.63 -5.76
C PRO A 160 0.41 6.80 -5.89
N ILE A 161 -0.12 6.43 -7.04
CA ILE A 161 -1.57 6.37 -7.28
C ILE A 161 -1.95 4.92 -7.54
N LEU A 162 -2.96 4.44 -6.83
CA LEU A 162 -3.57 3.15 -7.10
C LEU A 162 -4.76 3.33 -8.03
N ASP A 163 -4.89 2.42 -8.99
CA ASP A 163 -6.05 2.25 -9.84
C ASP A 163 -6.64 0.87 -9.54
N SER A 164 -7.79 0.86 -8.86
CA SER A 164 -8.53 -0.36 -8.49
C SER A 164 -9.52 -0.80 -9.58
N GLY A 165 -9.47 -0.21 -10.77
CA GLY A 165 -10.46 -0.37 -11.83
C GLY A 165 -11.57 0.67 -11.69
N GLU A 166 -12.34 0.62 -10.61
CA GLU A 166 -13.49 1.53 -10.38
C GLU A 166 -13.11 2.86 -9.74
N HIS A 167 -12.01 2.89 -8.98
CA HIS A 167 -11.54 4.09 -8.28
C HIS A 167 -10.08 4.39 -8.62
N TRP A 168 -9.73 5.67 -8.57
CA TRP A 168 -8.35 6.09 -8.34
C TRP A 168 -8.15 6.33 -6.85
N GLU A 169 -6.99 6.00 -6.33
CA GLU A 169 -6.64 6.23 -4.93
C GLU A 169 -5.30 6.96 -4.85
N THR A 170 -5.34 8.20 -4.35
CA THR A 170 -4.13 8.98 -4.08
C THR A 170 -3.73 8.79 -2.63
N HIS A 171 -2.43 8.80 -2.36
CA HIS A 171 -1.90 8.53 -1.03
C HIS A 171 -1.31 9.80 -0.40
N GLY A 172 -1.51 9.95 0.90
CA GLY A 172 -0.87 10.95 1.73
C GLY A 172 -0.19 10.30 2.92
N TYR A 173 0.96 10.86 3.30
CA TYR A 173 1.79 10.34 4.37
C TYR A 173 2.18 11.47 5.33
N GLY A 174 2.17 11.20 6.63
CA GLY A 174 2.51 12.20 7.64
C GLY A 174 2.76 11.60 9.02
N HIS A 175 3.39 12.38 9.91
CA HIS A 175 3.59 11.98 11.31
C HIS A 175 2.29 11.98 12.13
N THR A 176 1.20 12.54 11.59
CA THR A 176 -0.15 12.49 12.15
C THR A 176 -1.15 12.19 11.03
N LEU A 177 -2.32 11.68 11.39
CA LEU A 177 -3.40 11.41 10.42
C LEU A 177 -3.89 12.70 9.76
N ASP A 178 -3.89 13.83 10.48
CA ASP A 178 -4.26 15.13 9.90
C ASP A 178 -3.30 15.55 8.78
N LEU A 179 -2.00 15.38 8.99
CA LEU A 179 -0.98 15.67 7.97
C LEU A 179 -1.08 14.71 6.79
N ALA A 180 -1.28 13.42 7.07
CA ALA A 180 -1.47 12.41 6.03
C ALA A 180 -2.72 12.69 5.19
N ASN A 181 -3.86 13.00 5.84
CA ASN A 181 -5.11 13.34 5.19
C ASN A 181 -4.99 14.62 4.34
N ARG A 182 -4.36 15.66 4.88
CA ARG A 182 -4.07 16.89 4.13
C ARG A 182 -3.23 16.61 2.89
N GLN A 183 -2.19 15.78 3.00
CA GLN A 183 -1.37 15.41 1.86
C GLN A 183 -2.18 14.60 0.83
N ALA A 184 -3.00 13.64 1.25
CA ALA A 184 -3.85 12.86 0.35
C ALA A 184 -4.82 13.76 -0.42
N ALA A 185 -5.42 14.76 0.25
CA ALA A 185 -6.30 15.72 -0.39
C ALA A 185 -5.57 16.59 -1.42
N LEU A 186 -4.35 17.04 -1.12
CA LEU A 186 -3.53 17.80 -2.08
C LEU A 186 -3.17 16.95 -3.30
N GLU A 187 -2.75 15.69 -3.12
CA GLU A 187 -2.48 14.77 -4.23
C GLU A 187 -3.73 14.52 -5.08
N ALA A 188 -4.90 14.37 -4.46
CA ALA A 188 -6.18 14.18 -5.15
C ALA A 188 -6.55 15.41 -6.00
N VAL A 189 -6.44 16.63 -5.45
CA VAL A 189 -6.70 17.87 -6.19
C VAL A 189 -5.74 18.00 -7.37
N ASP A 190 -4.45 17.77 -7.14
CA ASP A 190 -3.42 17.83 -8.18
C ASP A 190 -3.68 16.80 -9.29
N PHE A 191 -4.01 15.56 -8.92
CA PHE A 191 -4.37 14.51 -9.87
C PHE A 191 -5.59 14.87 -10.71
N LEU A 192 -6.71 15.26 -10.10
CA LEU A 192 -7.95 15.59 -10.80
C LEU A 192 -7.79 16.80 -11.73
N THR A 193 -7.11 17.85 -11.25
CA THR A 193 -6.85 19.06 -12.05
C THR A 193 -5.99 18.75 -13.26
N HIS A 194 -4.93 17.94 -13.11
CA HIS A 194 -4.09 17.55 -14.23
C HIS A 194 -4.80 16.59 -15.19
N ARG A 195 -5.55 15.62 -14.67
CA ARG A 195 -6.25 14.62 -15.48
C ARG A 195 -7.41 15.20 -16.26
N PHE A 196 -8.17 16.12 -15.69
CA PHE A 196 -9.40 16.62 -16.30
C PHE A 196 -9.36 18.09 -16.74
N LYS A 197 -8.22 18.77 -16.54
CA LYS A 197 -8.03 20.20 -16.83
C LYS A 197 -9.09 21.10 -16.16
N ILE A 198 -9.62 20.66 -15.02
CA ILE A 198 -10.57 21.42 -14.20
C ILE A 198 -9.85 22.32 -13.19
N SER A 199 -10.55 23.33 -12.68
CA SER A 199 -10.00 24.20 -11.64
C SER A 199 -9.77 23.46 -10.32
N ARG A 200 -8.85 23.99 -9.49
CA ARG A 200 -8.55 23.41 -8.17
C ARG A 200 -9.75 23.49 -7.24
N GLU A 201 -10.53 24.56 -7.35
CA GLU A 201 -11.74 24.80 -6.55
C GLU A 201 -12.81 23.75 -6.88
N LEU A 202 -13.02 23.45 -8.16
CA LEU A 202 -13.94 22.40 -8.57
C LEU A 202 -13.47 21.04 -8.08
N ALA A 203 -12.20 20.68 -8.31
CA ALA A 203 -11.64 19.41 -7.83
C ALA A 203 -11.78 19.27 -6.30
N TYR A 204 -11.42 20.29 -5.54
CA TYR A 204 -11.55 20.30 -4.08
C TYR A 204 -13.01 20.14 -3.62
N SER A 205 -13.93 20.87 -4.25
CA SER A 205 -15.36 20.80 -3.92
C SER A 205 -15.95 19.42 -4.27
N THR A 206 -15.53 18.84 -5.40
CA THR A 206 -15.93 17.49 -5.79
C THR A 206 -15.44 16.44 -4.80
N LEU A 207 -14.21 16.57 -4.29
CA LEU A 207 -13.68 15.66 -3.27
C LEU A 207 -14.49 15.70 -1.97
N SER A 208 -15.09 16.84 -1.61
CA SER A 208 -15.95 16.93 -0.44
C SER A 208 -17.27 16.15 -0.57
N VAL A 209 -17.73 15.87 -1.79
CA VAL A 209 -18.99 15.14 -2.03
C VAL A 209 -18.76 13.73 -2.58
N LYS A 210 -17.58 13.44 -3.15
CA LYS A 210 -17.27 12.17 -3.81
C LYS A 210 -15.81 11.72 -3.71
N GLY A 211 -15.05 12.27 -2.76
CA GLY A 211 -13.77 11.74 -2.32
C GLY A 211 -13.94 11.05 -0.96
N ASP A 212 -13.65 9.76 -0.90
CA ASP A 212 -13.72 8.98 0.33
C ASP A 212 -12.30 8.83 0.91
N PHE A 213 -12.06 9.38 2.10
CA PHE A 213 -10.74 9.35 2.73
C PHE A 213 -10.67 8.21 3.76
N HIS A 214 -9.73 7.30 3.55
CA HIS A 214 -9.54 6.08 4.34
C HIS A 214 -8.16 6.07 4.96
N VAL A 215 -8.06 5.61 6.21
CA VAL A 215 -6.76 5.36 6.85
C VAL A 215 -6.14 4.12 6.22
N THR A 216 -4.94 4.26 5.66
CA THR A 216 -4.22 3.15 5.04
C THR A 216 -3.56 2.28 6.12
N GLN A 217 -2.69 2.89 6.93
CA GLN A 217 -2.02 2.26 8.07
C GLN A 217 -1.64 3.30 9.14
N VAL A 218 -1.48 2.86 10.40
CA VAL A 218 -1.03 3.69 11.53
C VAL A 218 0.17 3.13 12.31
N SER A 219 0.75 2.05 11.83
CA SER A 219 1.75 1.21 12.50
C SER A 219 3.18 1.51 12.09
N ASN A 220 3.38 2.13 10.93
CA ASN A 220 4.68 2.26 10.29
C ASN A 220 5.53 3.42 10.82
N GLY A 221 5.09 4.16 11.84
CA GLY A 221 5.74 5.40 12.32
C GLY A 221 5.53 6.63 11.42
N ILE A 222 5.32 6.42 10.11
CA ILE A 222 4.71 7.39 9.20
C ILE A 222 3.32 6.87 8.87
N LEU A 223 2.28 7.65 9.20
CA LEU A 223 0.88 7.24 9.03
C LEU A 223 0.41 7.52 7.60
N GLY A 224 -0.49 6.69 7.10
CA GLY A 224 -1.01 6.76 5.75
C GLY A 224 -2.51 7.02 5.68
N VAL A 225 -2.93 7.87 4.75
CA VAL A 225 -4.34 8.04 4.35
C VAL A 225 -4.40 7.96 2.82
N HIS A 226 -5.42 7.31 2.28
CA HIS A 226 -5.70 7.32 0.85
C HIS A 226 -7.08 7.92 0.56
N CYS A 227 -7.17 8.69 -0.53
CA CYS A 227 -8.41 9.25 -1.03
C CYS A 227 -8.91 8.45 -2.23
N LYS A 228 -10.03 7.74 -2.08
CA LYS A 228 -10.70 7.00 -3.14
C LYS A 228 -11.61 7.94 -3.92
N MET A 229 -11.44 7.96 -5.23
CA MET A 229 -12.18 8.79 -6.16
C MET A 229 -12.89 7.89 -7.19
N LEU A 230 -14.22 7.86 -7.17
CA LEU A 230 -15.01 7.07 -8.11
C LEU A 230 -14.84 7.62 -9.53
N LYS A 231 -14.35 6.79 -10.46
CA LYS A 231 -14.09 7.22 -11.84
C LYS A 231 -15.33 7.70 -12.57
N GLU A 232 -16.47 7.05 -12.30
CA GLU A 232 -17.77 7.36 -12.90
C GLU A 232 -18.21 8.82 -12.68
N ALA A 233 -17.83 9.43 -11.55
CA ALA A 233 -18.14 10.83 -11.25
C ALA A 233 -17.50 11.83 -12.24
N TYR A 234 -16.47 11.39 -12.96
CA TYR A 234 -15.68 12.24 -13.87
C TYR A 234 -15.81 11.83 -15.34
N LYS A 235 -16.69 10.87 -15.67
CA LYS A 235 -16.78 10.27 -17.02
C LYS A 235 -17.07 11.25 -18.16
N ASN A 236 -17.69 12.39 -17.84
CA ASN A 236 -18.09 13.42 -18.80
C ASN A 236 -17.01 14.50 -19.00
N LEU A 237 -15.88 14.42 -18.29
CA LEU A 237 -14.79 15.39 -18.39
C LEU A 237 -13.76 14.94 -19.44
N GLU A 238 -13.16 15.90 -20.14
CA GLU A 238 -12.08 15.62 -21.09
C GLU A 238 -10.83 15.12 -20.34
N VAL A 239 -10.26 14.01 -20.81
CA VAL A 239 -9.03 13.46 -20.22
C VAL A 239 -7.80 14.06 -20.87
N ASN A 240 -6.90 14.61 -20.06
CA ASN A 240 -5.56 15.00 -20.44
C ASN A 240 -4.74 13.78 -20.84
N LYS A 241 -4.25 13.75 -22.09
CA LYS A 241 -3.43 12.66 -22.65
C LYS A 241 -2.10 12.46 -21.93
N GLU A 242 -1.62 13.44 -21.16
CA GLU A 242 -0.39 13.32 -20.36
C GLU A 242 -0.61 12.72 -18.96
N SER A 243 -1.87 12.60 -18.53
CA SER A 243 -2.22 11.86 -17.32
C SER A 243 -2.09 10.36 -17.55
N ILE A 244 -1.78 9.63 -16.48
CA ILE A 244 -2.17 8.21 -16.37
C ILE A 244 -3.68 8.10 -16.51
#